data_AF-A0A817QTW5-F1
#
_entry.id   AF-A0A817QTW5-F1
#
_cell.length_a   1.000
_cell.length_b   1.000
_cell.length_c   1.000
_cell.angle_alpha   90.00
_cell.angle_beta   90.00
_cell.angle_gamma   90.00
#
_symmetry.space_group_name_H-M   'P 1'
#
loop_
_entity.id
_entity.type
_entity.pdbx_description
1 polymer ?
#
loop_
_entity_poly.entity_id
_entity_poly.type
_entity_poly.pdbx_seq_one_letter_code
_entity_poly.pdbx_strand_id
1 'polypeptide(L)'
;MKKDFPRCTKRRSLVRSHIVWFGEHIWDDALEKIQKEIQLCDLFIVIGTSSVVYPAAGYASILAEKNIPIAEVNIETTPST
;
A
#
# COMPACT_ATOMS: atom_id res chain seq x y z
N MET A 1 34.12 10.05 -6.80
CA MET A 1 33.01 10.82 -6.20
C MET A 1 32.78 10.32 -4.78
N LYS A 2 32.96 11.17 -3.75
CA LYS A 2 32.42 10.87 -2.42
C LYS A 2 30.90 10.97 -2.52
N LYS A 3 30.18 9.86 -2.28
CA LYS A 3 28.72 9.88 -2.16
C LYS A 3 28.38 10.44 -0.78
N ASP A 4 27.95 11.70 -0.74
CA ASP A 4 27.44 12.32 0.48
C ASP A 4 26.01 11.83 0.73
N PHE A 5 25.88 10.86 1.64
CA PHE A 5 24.58 10.38 2.09
C PHE A 5 23.98 11.31 3.17
N PRO A 6 22.64 11.46 3.22
CA PRO A 6 21.99 12.28 4.23
C PRO A 6 22.26 11.75 5.64
N ARG A 7 22.64 12.66 6.54
CA ARG A 7 22.97 12.34 7.93
C ARG A 7 22.08 13.10 8.91
N CYS A 8 21.79 12.46 10.03
CA CYS A 8 21.03 13.07 11.11
C CYS A 8 21.82 14.27 11.66
N THR A 9 21.16 15.43 11.80
CA THR A 9 21.78 16.64 12.36
C THR A 9 22.16 16.49 13.83
N LYS A 10 21.43 15.66 14.58
CA LYS A 10 21.65 15.42 16.02
C LYS A 10 22.69 14.34 16.31
N ARG A 11 22.68 13.23 15.56
CA ARG A 11 23.49 12.03 15.86
C ARG A 11 24.51 11.66 14.78
N ARG A 12 24.56 12.38 13.64
CA ARG A 12 25.42 12.12 12.46
C ARG A 12 25.31 10.72 11.83
N SER A 13 24.38 9.88 12.31
CA SER A 13 24.03 8.58 11.74
C SER A 13 23.41 8.75 10.35
N LEU A 14 23.45 7.68 9.54
CA LEU A 14 22.78 7.65 8.25
C LEU A 14 21.26 7.77 8.44
N VAL A 15 20.62 8.57 7.59
CA VAL A 15 19.16 8.68 7.54
C VAL A 15 18.66 7.80 6.39
N ARG A 16 17.59 7.05 6.65
CA ARG A 16 16.84 6.34 5.61
C ARG A 16 15.54 7.06 5.29
N SER A 17 15.01 6.82 4.10
CA SER A 17 13.65 7.25 3.76
C SER A 17 12.64 6.57 4.69
N HIS A 18 11.60 7.32 5.05
CA HIS A 18 10.48 6.81 5.83
C HIS A 18 9.45 6.19 4.89
N ILE A 19 9.82 5.03 4.34
CA ILE A 19 9.00 4.21 3.45
C ILE A 19 9.16 2.74 3.86
N VAL A 20 8.19 1.92 3.48
CA VAL A 20 8.24 0.46 3.61
C VAL A 20 8.99 -0.10 2.40
N TRP A 21 10.11 -0.77 2.63
CA TRP A 21 10.81 -1.54 1.60
C TRP A 21 10.22 -2.94 1.48
N PHE A 22 10.48 -3.61 0.36
CA PHE A 22 10.15 -5.02 0.21
C PHE A 22 10.79 -5.84 1.34
N GLY A 23 9.99 -6.70 1.98
CA GLY A 23 10.39 -7.49 3.14
C GLY A 23 10.26 -6.78 4.48
N GLU A 24 9.90 -5.50 4.51
CA GLU A 24 9.58 -4.80 5.75
C GLU A 24 8.10 -4.91 6.09
N HIS A 25 7.81 -4.92 7.39
CA HIS A 25 6.45 -4.82 7.88
C HIS A 25 5.90 -3.42 7.65
N ILE A 26 4.65 -3.35 7.20
CA ILE A 26 3.87 -2.10 7.21
C ILE A 26 3.57 -1.74 8.67
N TRP A 27 3.52 -0.45 8.98
CA TRP A 27 3.18 0.03 10.31
C TRP A 27 1.79 -0.45 10.76
N ASP A 28 1.71 -0.96 11.99
CA ASP A 28 0.48 -1.54 12.55
C ASP A 28 -0.68 -0.54 12.57
N ASP A 29 -0.41 0.72 12.89
CA ASP A 29 -1.43 1.77 12.94
C ASP A 29 -2.05 2.05 11.56
N ALA A 30 -1.27 1.90 10.48
CA ALA A 30 -1.77 2.01 9.12
C ALA A 30 -2.64 0.81 8.75
N LEU A 31 -2.22 -0.40 9.12
CA LEU A 31 -3.00 -1.63 8.88
C LEU A 31 -4.33 -1.61 9.64
N GLU A 32 -4.35 -1.15 10.89
CA GLU A 32 -5.57 -1.00 11.68
C GLU A 32 -6.56 0.00 11.05
N LYS A 33 -6.05 1.13 10.52
CA LYS A 33 -6.88 2.12 9.81
C LYS A 33 -7.50 1.49 8.56
N ILE A 34 -6.69 0.83 7.74
CA ILE A 34 -7.16 0.17 6.52
C ILE A 34 -8.23 -0.89 6.84
N GLN A 35 -8.02 -1.69 7.89
CA GLN A 35 -8.99 -2.71 8.30
C GLN A 35 -10.34 -2.10 8.68
N LYS A 36 -10.36 -0.95 9.38
CA LYS A 36 -11.59 -0.24 9.72
C LYS A 36 -12.32 0.26 8.47
N GLU A 37 -11.59 0.86 7.52
CA GLU A 37 -12.19 1.35 6.27
C GLU A 37 -12.76 0.20 5.42
N ILE A 38 -12.04 -0.93 5.33
CA ILE A 38 -12.51 -2.14 4.63
C ILE A 38 -13.78 -2.73 5.27
N GLN A 39 -13.97 -2.57 6.58
CA GLN A 39 -15.19 -3.05 7.24
C GLN A 39 -16.40 -2.17 6.93
N LEU A 40 -16.20 -0.89 6.67
CA LEU A 40 -17.26 0.09 6.41
C LEU A 40 -17.51 0.34 4.92
N CYS A 41 -16.63 -0.16 4.05
CA CYS A 41 -16.67 0.07 2.61
C CYS A 41 -17.92 -0.55 1.95
N ASP A 42 -18.61 0.28 1.16
CA ASP A 42 -19.77 -0.07 0.34
C ASP A 42 -19.53 0.11 -1.17
N LEU A 43 -18.39 0.68 -1.55
CA LEU A 43 -17.84 0.74 -2.91
C LEU A 43 -16.31 0.84 -2.84
N PHE A 44 -15.60 0.02 -3.61
CA PHE A 44 -14.14 0.05 -3.68
C PHE A 44 -13.66 0.42 -5.09
N ILE A 45 -12.73 1.38 -5.18
CA ILE A 45 -12.18 1.81 -6.47
C ILE A 45 -10.68 1.57 -6.50
N VAL A 46 -10.21 0.80 -7.47
CA VAL A 46 -8.80 0.49 -7.69
C VAL A 46 -8.30 1.35 -8.84
N ILE A 47 -7.39 2.30 -8.57
CA ILE A 47 -6.96 3.29 -9.57
C ILE A 47 -5.44 3.20 -9.79
N GLY A 48 -5.03 3.02 -11.05
CA GLY A 48 -3.63 3.20 -11.46
C GLY A 48 -2.61 2.27 -10.76
N THR A 49 -3.01 1.04 -10.47
CA THR A 49 -2.14 0.01 -9.86
C THR A 49 -2.20 -1.26 -10.68
N SER A 50 -1.10 -2.01 -10.73
CA SER A 50 -1.05 -3.33 -11.38
C SER A 50 -1.65 -4.45 -10.52
N SER A 51 -1.99 -4.13 -9.25
CA SER A 51 -2.57 -5.08 -8.30
C SER A 51 -1.71 -6.34 -8.05
N VAL A 52 -0.38 -6.18 -8.02
CA VAL A 52 0.57 -7.29 -7.80
C VAL A 52 1.18 -7.31 -6.38
N VAL A 53 1.35 -6.13 -5.76
CA VAL A 53 2.13 -6.03 -4.51
C VAL A 53 1.23 -6.24 -3.28
N TYR A 54 1.58 -7.24 -2.48
CA TYR A 54 0.89 -7.55 -1.24
C TYR A 54 1.38 -6.70 -0.07
N PRO A 55 0.49 -6.36 0.89
CA PRO A 55 -0.90 -6.81 1.01
C PRO A 55 -1.93 -6.00 0.20
N ALA A 56 -1.55 -4.85 -0.37
CA ALA A 56 -2.48 -3.91 -1.01
C ALA A 56 -3.32 -4.54 -2.14
N ALA A 57 -2.72 -5.43 -2.94
CA ALA A 57 -3.40 -6.16 -4.00
C ALA A 57 -4.58 -7.03 -3.52
N GLY A 58 -4.57 -7.47 -2.26
CA GLY A 58 -5.59 -8.40 -1.73
C GLY A 58 -6.90 -7.74 -1.32
N TYR A 59 -6.95 -6.41 -1.16
CA TYR A 59 -8.12 -5.74 -0.59
C TYR A 59 -9.35 -5.79 -1.50
N ALA A 60 -9.16 -5.70 -2.82
CA ALA A 60 -10.24 -5.86 -3.78
C ALA A 60 -10.90 -7.25 -3.63
N SER A 61 -10.10 -8.32 -3.58
CA SER A 61 -10.64 -9.68 -3.41
C SER A 61 -11.40 -9.86 -2.09
N ILE A 62 -10.89 -9.31 -0.98
CA ILE A 62 -11.56 -9.36 0.34
C ILE A 62 -12.94 -8.69 0.29
N LEU A 63 -13.08 -7.59 -0.45
CA LEU A 63 -14.34 -6.85 -0.57
C LEU A 63 -15.29 -7.51 -1.59
N ALA A 64 -14.75 -8.14 -2.63
CA ALA A 64 -15.52 -8.94 -3.59
C ALA A 64 -16.23 -10.11 -2.90
N GLU A 65 -15.54 -10.81 -1.99
CA GLU A 65 -16.12 -11.90 -1.18
C GLU A 65 -17.30 -11.43 -0.32
N LYS A 66 -17.35 -10.14 0.02
CA LYS A 66 -18.45 -9.50 0.76
C LYS A 66 -19.55 -8.95 -0.15
N ASN A 67 -19.49 -9.19 -1.46
CA ASN A 67 -20.38 -8.63 -2.48
C ASN A 67 -20.38 -7.08 -2.52
N ILE A 68 -19.25 -6.46 -2.14
CA ILE A 68 -19.08 -5.02 -2.30
C ILE A 68 -18.72 -4.73 -3.76
N PRO A 69 -19.38 -3.76 -4.42
CA PRO A 69 -19.03 -3.34 -5.78
C PRO A 69 -17.58 -2.86 -5.88
N ILE A 70 -16.90 -3.27 -6.95
CA ILE A 70 -15.52 -2.89 -7.24
C ILE A 70 -15.45 -2.27 -8.63
N ALA A 71 -14.82 -1.10 -8.72
CA ALA A 71 -14.51 -0.45 -9.99
C ALA A 71 -12.99 -0.35 -10.16
N GLU A 72 -12.46 -0.99 -11.19
CA GLU A 72 -11.07 -0.76 -11.59
C GLU A 72 -11.00 0.33 -12.66
N VAL A 73 -10.09 1.29 -12.45
CA VAL A 73 -9.76 2.33 -13.42
C VAL A 73 -8.27 2.24 -13.70
N ASN A 74 -7.95 1.57 -14.80
CA ASN A 74 -6.58 1.45 -15.26
C ASN A 74 -6.50 1.48 -16.79
N ILE A 75 -5.33 1.86 -17.31
CA ILE A 75 -5.09 1.93 -18.77
C ILE A 75 -5.07 0.52 -19.37
N GLU A 76 -4.56 -0.44 -18.60
CA GLU A 76 -4.47 -1.85 -18.96
C GLU A 76 -5.25 -2.69 -17.95
N THR A 77 -5.79 -3.82 -18.38
CA THR A 77 -6.46 -4.78 -17.49
C THR A 77 -5.47 -5.42 -16.53
N THR A 78 -5.83 -5.60 -15.26
CA THR A 78 -5.01 -6.32 -14.28
C THR A 78 -5.62 -7.66 -13.89
N PRO A 79 -4.87 -8.59 -13.27
CA PRO A 79 -5.37 -9.91 -12.92
C PRO A 79 -6.42 -9.93 -11.81
N SER A 80 -6.71 -8.79 -11.19
CA SER A 80 -7.44 -8.68 -9.92
C SER A 80 -8.92 -8.31 -10.07
N THR A 81 -9.41 -8.26 -11.30
CA THR A 81 -10.76 -7.80 -11.68
C THR A 81 -11.26 -8.53 -12.91
#